data_AF-A0A0F8WSB4-F1
#
_entry.id   AF-A0A0F8WSB4-F1
#
_cell.length_a   1.000
_cell.length_b   1.000
_cell.length_c   1.000
_cell.angle_alpha   90.00
_cell.angle_beta   90.00
_cell.angle_gamma   90.00
#
_symmetry.space_group_name_H-M   'P 1'
#
loop_
_entity.id
_entity.type
_entity.pdbx_description
1 polymer ?
#
loop_
_entity_poly.entity_id
_entity_poly.type
_entity_poly.pdbx_seq_one_letter_code
_entity_poly.pdbx_strand_id
1 'polypeptide(L)'
;MKREATIEISYPGSIISVNHYKWKGGIYTKPEAKAWMEELGWIVKGLDLNEWRLPLHITCSGRFKDKRTAPDLSNLSKCTLDAIQEVCDVNDRDMRWHDGTVEYGEPAVLWLTIK
;
A
#
# COMPACT_ATOMS: atom_id res chain seq x y z
N MET A 1 16.54 -10.96 -14.82
CA MET A 1 16.79 -10.97 -13.36
C MET A 1 15.45 -10.92 -12.65
N LYS A 2 15.27 -11.69 -11.56
CA LYS A 2 14.18 -11.38 -10.61
C LYS A 2 14.63 -10.16 -9.81
N ARG A 3 13.88 -9.06 -9.89
CA ARG A 3 14.08 -7.87 -9.07
C ARG A 3 13.15 -8.00 -7.87
N GLU A 4 13.62 -7.60 -6.70
CA GLU A 4 12.84 -7.61 -5.46
C GLU A 4 13.22 -6.36 -4.67
N ALA A 5 12.21 -5.69 -4.10
CA ALA A 5 12.41 -4.53 -3.25
C ALA A 5 11.47 -4.62 -2.05
N THR A 6 11.95 -4.21 -0.88
CA THR A 6 11.12 -4.04 0.31
C THR A 6 11.15 -2.59 0.73
N ILE A 7 9.97 -2.00 0.90
CA ILE A 7 9.75 -0.63 1.33
C ILE A 7 9.19 -0.66 2.74
N GLU A 8 9.72 0.20 3.60
CA GLU A 8 9.14 0.49 4.91
C GLU A 8 8.41 1.83 4.86
N ILE A 9 7.17 1.88 5.36
CA ILE A 9 6.37 3.11 5.43
C ILE A 9 5.55 3.15 6.71
N SER A 10 5.37 4.35 7.28
CA SER A 10 4.52 4.54 8.45
C SER A 10 3.10 4.05 8.18
N TYR A 11 2.52 3.31 9.12
CA TYR A 11 1.14 2.86 9.02
C TYR A 11 0.19 4.07 9.09
N PRO A 12 -0.71 4.29 8.10
CA PRO A 12 -1.58 5.47 8.07
C PRO A 12 -2.70 5.45 9.12
N GLY A 13 -2.77 4.42 9.96
CA GLY A 13 -3.77 4.36 11.03
C GLY A 13 -5.19 4.24 10.49
N SER A 14 -6.14 4.86 11.20
CA SER A 14 -7.56 4.81 10.84
C SER A 14 -7.94 5.59 9.58
N ILE A 15 -6.99 6.32 8.97
CA ILE A 15 -7.19 7.08 7.72
C ILE A 15 -7.74 6.16 6.62
N ILE A 16 -7.27 4.91 6.58
CA ILE A 16 -7.67 3.92 5.57
C ILE A 16 -8.83 3.00 6.00
N SER A 17 -9.25 3.00 7.28
CA SER A 17 -10.09 1.93 7.82
C SER A 17 -11.58 2.20 7.99
N VAL A 18 -12.08 3.45 7.98
CA VAL A 18 -13.44 3.67 8.52
C VAL A 18 -14.59 3.72 7.50
N ASN A 19 -14.41 4.01 6.19
CA ASN A 19 -15.48 3.92 5.17
C ASN A 19 -15.02 4.33 3.75
N HIS A 20 -14.06 3.60 3.18
CA HIS A 20 -13.29 3.95 1.98
C HIS A 20 -12.52 5.28 2.14
N TYR A 21 -11.20 5.23 1.98
CA TYR A 21 -10.38 6.43 1.77
C TYR A 21 -10.88 7.28 0.57
N LYS A 22 -11.76 6.71 -0.25
CA LYS A 22 -12.55 7.39 -1.28
C LYS A 22 -13.92 7.86 -0.75
N TRP A 23 -14.33 9.08 -1.09
CA TRP A 23 -15.64 9.66 -0.82
C TRP A 23 -16.37 10.04 -2.13
N LYS A 24 -17.68 10.36 -2.06
CA LYS A 24 -18.54 10.66 -3.23
C LYS A 24 -18.54 9.53 -4.28
N GLY A 25 -18.86 8.31 -3.84
CA GLY A 25 -19.01 7.16 -4.74
C GLY A 25 -17.70 6.64 -5.35
N GLY A 26 -16.55 6.92 -4.72
CA GLY A 26 -15.25 6.45 -5.20
C GLY A 26 -14.43 7.49 -5.95
N ILE A 27 -15.00 8.66 -6.24
CA ILE A 27 -14.41 9.68 -7.12
C ILE A 27 -13.24 10.41 -6.47
N TYR A 28 -13.32 10.68 -5.17
CA TYR A 28 -12.35 11.55 -4.50
C TYR A 28 -11.64 10.83 -3.36
N THR A 29 -10.31 10.93 -3.31
CA THR A 29 -9.52 10.48 -2.15
C THR A 29 -9.56 11.55 -1.05
N LYS A 30 -9.69 11.15 0.22
CA LYS A 30 -9.58 12.07 1.38
C LYS A 30 -8.16 12.67 1.44
N PRO A 31 -7.98 13.94 1.84
CA PRO A 31 -6.68 14.60 1.81
C PRO A 31 -5.57 13.84 2.54
N GLU A 32 -5.87 13.27 3.71
CA GLU A 32 -4.90 12.55 4.54
C GLU A 32 -4.49 11.21 3.90
N ALA A 33 -5.44 10.51 3.29
CA ALA A 33 -5.14 9.31 2.52
C ALA A 33 -4.34 9.63 1.26
N LYS A 34 -4.65 10.74 0.59
CA LYS A 34 -3.92 11.21 -0.58
C LYS A 34 -2.46 11.52 -0.24
N ALA A 35 -2.23 12.20 0.87
CA ALA A 35 -0.87 12.50 1.34
C ALA A 35 -0.06 11.22 1.58
N TRP A 36 -0.67 10.21 2.21
CA TRP A 36 -0.01 8.91 2.41
C TRP A 36 0.23 8.16 1.09
N MET A 37 -0.74 8.18 0.17
CA MET A 37 -0.58 7.58 -1.16
C MET A 37 0.55 8.26 -1.96
N GLU A 38 0.67 9.59 -1.86
CA GLU A 38 1.76 10.34 -2.49
C GLU A 38 3.12 9.98 -1.87
N GLU A 39 3.21 9.86 -0.54
CA GLU A 39 4.42 9.41 0.15
C GLU A 39 4.86 8.02 -0.33
N LEU A 40 3.94 7.06 -0.33
CA LEU A 40 4.19 5.71 -0.84
C LEU A 40 4.62 5.74 -2.31
N GLY A 41 3.87 6.47 -3.14
CA GLY A 41 4.14 6.59 -4.56
C GLY A 41 5.53 7.15 -4.84
N TRP A 42 5.99 8.16 -4.09
CA TRP A 42 7.35 8.68 -4.21
C TRP A 42 8.42 7.65 -3.87
N ILE A 43 8.21 6.83 -2.84
CA ILE A 43 9.16 5.77 -2.48
C ILE A 43 9.21 4.71 -3.60
N VAL A 44 8.05 4.28 -4.10
CA VAL A 44 7.95 3.24 -5.14
C VAL A 44 8.45 3.74 -6.50
N LYS A 45 8.31 5.04 -6.80
CA LYS A 45 8.80 5.64 -8.06
C LYS A 45 10.29 5.43 -8.27
N GLY A 46 11.08 5.40 -7.20
CA GLY A 46 12.52 5.11 -7.27
C GLY A 46 12.88 3.68 -7.68
N LEU A 47 11.91 2.78 -7.85
CA LEU A 47 12.12 1.38 -8.22
C LEU A 47 11.99 1.09 -9.72
N ASP A 48 11.54 2.06 -10.53
CA ASP A 48 11.30 1.92 -11.98
C ASP A 48 10.50 0.65 -12.33
N LEU A 49 9.35 0.46 -11.67
CA LEU A 49 8.53 -0.76 -11.75
C LEU A 49 8.03 -1.10 -13.16
N ASN A 50 7.96 -0.13 -14.06
CA ASN A 50 7.60 -0.33 -15.47
C ASN A 50 8.62 -1.20 -16.23
N GLU A 51 9.85 -1.32 -15.72
CA GLU A 51 10.86 -2.23 -16.28
C GLU A 51 10.80 -3.66 -15.72
N TRP A 52 9.98 -3.88 -14.70
CA TRP A 52 9.91 -5.16 -14.01
C TRP A 52 9.01 -6.14 -14.77
N ARG A 53 9.21 -7.43 -14.52
CA ARG A 53 8.42 -8.47 -15.17
C ARG A 53 7.05 -8.57 -14.51
N LEU A 54 6.00 -8.42 -15.31
CA LEU A 54 4.61 -8.61 -14.86
C LEU A 54 4.23 -10.11 -14.77
N PRO A 55 3.27 -10.48 -13.89
CA PRO A 55 2.60 -9.60 -12.92
C PRO A 55 3.51 -9.26 -11.74
N LEU A 56 3.36 -8.06 -11.18
CA LEU A 56 4.03 -7.68 -9.93
C LEU A 56 3.35 -8.37 -8.77
N HIS A 57 4.12 -9.02 -7.91
CA HIS A 57 3.61 -9.60 -6.67
C HIS A 57 3.93 -8.66 -5.51
N ILE A 58 2.88 -8.16 -4.86
CA ILE A 58 2.98 -7.21 -3.76
C ILE A 58 2.55 -7.91 -2.48
N THR A 59 3.47 -8.05 -1.55
CA THR A 59 3.20 -8.61 -0.21
C THR A 59 3.24 -7.49 0.81
N CYS A 60 2.18 -7.36 1.61
CA CYS A 60 2.13 -6.36 2.68
C CYS A 60 2.17 -7.04 4.05
N SER A 61 3.29 -6.85 4.74
CA SER A 61 3.41 -7.15 6.17
C SER A 61 3.25 -5.86 6.97
N GLY A 62 2.95 -5.96 8.26
CA GLY A 62 2.83 -4.77 9.08
C GLY A 62 2.87 -5.06 10.57
N ARG A 63 3.32 -4.04 11.31
CA ARG A 63 3.20 -3.98 12.76
C ARG A 63 2.17 -2.92 13.12
N PHE A 64 1.15 -3.31 13.88
CA PHE A 64 0.09 -2.41 14.34
C PHE A 64 0.18 -2.22 15.86
N LYS A 65 -0.31 -1.10 16.39
CA LYS A 65 -0.28 -0.86 17.85
C LYS A 65 -0.92 -2.01 18.62
N ASP A 66 -2.11 -2.41 18.18
CA ASP A 66 -2.88 -3.53 18.72
C ASP A 66 -3.89 -4.05 17.68
N LYS A 67 -4.57 -5.16 18.01
CA LYS A 67 -5.58 -5.79 17.16
C LYS A 67 -6.76 -4.88 16.80
N ARG A 68 -7.12 -3.90 17.65
CA ARG A 68 -8.24 -2.98 17.41
C ARG A 68 -7.87 -1.90 16.40
N THR A 69 -6.57 -1.60 16.28
CA THR A 69 -6.03 -0.61 15.33
C THR A 69 -5.59 -1.20 13.99
N ALA A 70 -5.57 -2.53 13.85
CA ALA A 70 -5.26 -3.20 12.60
C ALA A 70 -6.30 -2.83 11.52
N PRO A 71 -5.87 -2.57 10.28
CA PRO A 71 -6.78 -2.14 9.22
C PRO A 71 -7.60 -3.32 8.69
N ASP A 72 -8.66 -2.99 7.97
CA ASP A 72 -9.23 -3.90 7.01
C ASP A 72 -8.22 -4.10 5.86
N LEU A 73 -7.77 -5.34 5.65
CA LEU A 73 -6.76 -5.68 4.65
C LEU A 73 -7.24 -5.43 3.20
N SER A 74 -8.54 -5.50 2.94
CA SER A 74 -9.11 -5.16 1.64
C SER A 74 -9.02 -3.66 1.36
N ASN A 75 -9.19 -2.81 2.37
CA ASN A 75 -9.02 -1.37 2.21
C ASN A 75 -7.55 -0.99 2.05
N LEU A 76 -6.66 -1.62 2.83
CA LEU A 76 -5.22 -1.39 2.74
C LEU A 76 -4.68 -1.80 1.38
N SER A 77 -5.05 -2.98 0.88
CA SER A 77 -4.63 -3.47 -0.44
C SER A 77 -5.06 -2.51 -1.54
N LYS A 78 -6.33 -2.15 -1.59
CA LYS A 78 -6.85 -1.21 -2.59
C LYS A 78 -6.13 0.13 -2.56
N CYS A 79 -5.97 0.73 -1.38
CA CYS A 79 -5.28 2.02 -1.23
C CYS A 79 -3.82 1.95 -1.68
N THR A 80 -3.14 0.83 -1.40
CA THR A 80 -1.74 0.60 -1.79
C THR A 80 -1.61 0.43 -3.31
N LEU A 81 -2.48 -0.37 -3.92
CA LEU A 81 -2.46 -0.62 -5.36
C LEU A 81 -2.80 0.65 -6.16
N ASP A 82 -3.79 1.42 -5.72
CA ASP A 82 -4.12 2.72 -6.30
C ASP A 82 -2.90 3.66 -6.26
N ALA A 83 -2.19 3.74 -5.13
CA ALA A 83 -1.02 4.61 -4.98
C ALA A 83 0.11 4.23 -5.96
N ILE A 84 0.36 2.92 -6.13
CA ILE A 84 1.36 2.42 -7.07
C ILE A 84 0.94 2.73 -8.50
N GLN A 85 -0.33 2.48 -8.86
CA GLN A 85 -0.82 2.75 -10.20
C GLN A 85 -0.75 4.24 -10.55
N GLU A 86 -1.18 5.12 -9.64
CA GLU A 86 -1.21 6.57 -9.87
C GLU A 86 0.19 7.16 -10.14
N VAL A 87 1.26 6.55 -9.60
CA VAL A 87 2.62 7.10 -9.70
C VAL A 87 3.53 6.34 -10.67
N CYS A 88 3.36 5.02 -10.78
CA CYS A 88 4.25 4.17 -11.57
C CYS A 88 3.67 3.80 -12.95
N ASP A 89 2.44 4.20 -13.26
CA ASP A 89 1.73 3.85 -14.50
C ASP A 89 1.64 2.32 -14.74
N VAL A 90 1.67 1.55 -13.65
CA VAL A 90 1.44 0.10 -13.67
C VAL A 90 -0.01 -0.16 -13.31
N ASN A 91 -0.74 -0.79 -14.21
CA ASN A 91 -2.16 -1.08 -13.99
C ASN A 91 -2.35 -2.10 -12.85
N ASP A 92 -3.32 -1.87 -11.96
CA ASP A 92 -3.65 -2.75 -10.84
C ASP A 92 -4.04 -4.18 -11.27
N ARG A 93 -4.59 -4.35 -12.48
CA ARG A 93 -4.84 -5.67 -13.07
C ARG A 93 -3.58 -6.51 -13.25
N ASP A 94 -2.42 -5.87 -13.34
CA ASP A 94 -1.11 -6.49 -13.53
C ASP A 94 -0.37 -6.65 -12.19
N MET A 95 -1.04 -6.35 -11.07
CA MET A 95 -0.54 -6.52 -9.71
C MET A 95 -1.28 -7.65 -8.98
N ARG A 96 -0.58 -8.38 -8.12
CA ARG A 96 -1.12 -9.49 -7.31
C ARG A 96 -0.80 -9.23 -5.85
N TRP A 97 -1.84 -8.91 -5.08
CA TRP A 97 -1.75 -8.70 -3.65
C TRP A 97 -1.60 -10.02 -2.89
N HIS A 98 -0.77 -10.00 -1.85
CA HIS A 98 -0.59 -11.08 -0.88
C HIS A 98 -0.56 -10.49 0.52
N ASP A 99 -1.29 -11.10 1.44
CA ASP A 99 -1.17 -10.76 2.86
C ASP A 99 0.14 -11.32 3.41
N GLY A 100 0.89 -10.48 4.11
CA GLY A 100 2.14 -10.84 4.77
C GLY A 100 1.96 -11.12 6.25
N THR A 101 3.03 -10.91 7.00
CA THR A 101 3.05 -11.10 8.46
C THR A 101 2.40 -9.93 9.17
N VAL A 102 1.55 -10.22 10.15
CA VAL A 102 0.97 -9.24 11.05
C VAL A 102 1.60 -9.34 12.43
N GLU A 103 2.14 -8.23 12.90
CA GLU A 103 2.75 -8.08 14.22
C GLU A 103 2.02 -7.02 15.04
N TYR A 104 2.19 -7.05 16.36
CA TYR A 104 1.67 -6.04 17.26
C TYR A 104 2.79 -5.38 18.07
N GLY A 105 2.73 -4.06 18.21
CA GLY A 105 3.71 -3.25 18.92
C GLY A 105 3.85 -1.83 18.35
N GLU A 106 4.71 -1.04 18.96
CA GLU A 106 5.05 0.31 18.50
C GLU A 106 6.52 0.37 18.07
N PRO A 107 6.88 1.19 17.05
CA PRO A 107 5.99 2.02 16.24
C PRO A 107 5.21 1.21 15.20
N ALA A 108 4.01 1.69 14.85
CA ALA A 108 3.19 1.07 13.80
C ALA A 108 3.77 1.37 12.41
N VAL A 109 3.91 0.33 11.59
CA VAL A 109 4.65 0.38 10.32
C VAL A 109 4.15 -0.68 9.35
N LEU A 110 4.31 -0.44 8.05
CA LEU A 110 4.03 -1.38 6.97
C LEU A 110 5.33 -1.69 6.22
N TRP A 111 5.48 -2.95 5.84
CA TRP A 111 6.54 -3.42 4.95
C TRP A 111 5.91 -3.96 3.67
N LEU A 112 6.24 -3.34 2.55
CA LEU A 112 5.74 -3.70 1.22
C LEU A 112 6.87 -4.34 0.43
N THR A 113 6.75 -5.64 0.17
CA THR A 113 7.68 -6.36 -0.70
C THR A 113 7.08 -6.49 -2.10
N ILE A 114 7.81 -6.03 -3.11
CA ILE A 114 7.43 -6.08 -4.53
C ILE A 114 8.43 -6.99 -5.25
N LYS A 115 7.96 -7.92 -6.09
CA LYS A 115 8.76 -8.88 -6.87
C LYS A 115 8.15 -9.25 -8.21
#